data_AF-A0A3N5K5C1-F1
#
_entry.id   AF-A0A3N5K5C1-F1
#
_cell.length_a   1.000
_cell.length_b   1.000
_cell.length_c   1.000
_cell.angle_alpha   90.00
_cell.angle_beta   90.00
_cell.angle_gamma   90.00
#
_symmetry.space_group_name_H-M   'P 1'
#
loop_
_entity.id
_entity.type
_entity.pdbx_description
1 polymer ?
#
loop_
_entity_poly.entity_id
_entity_poly.type
_entity_poly.pdbx_seq_one_letter_code
_entity_poly.pdbx_strand_id
1 'polypeptide(L)' 'MGVPTKGSATITIAARPEEVYDLVADVTRMGEWSPECVSCEWLDSPGAEGSR' A
#
# COMPACT_ATOMS: atom_id res chain seq x y z
N MET A 1 15.30 21.75 -11.91
CA MET A 1 14.71 20.52 -11.35
C MET A 1 14.17 20.90 -9.98
N GLY A 2 12.86 20.82 -9.75
CA GLY A 2 12.23 21.31 -8.52
C GLY A 2 12.55 20.42 -7.31
N VAL A 3 12.55 21.01 -6.11
CA VAL A 3 12.68 20.27 -4.85
C VAL A 3 11.42 19.39 -4.67
N PRO A 4 11.54 18.09 -4.35
CA PRO A 4 10.36 17.26 -4.10
C PRO A 4 9.60 17.75 -2.87
N THR A 5 8.29 17.90 -3.02
CA THR A 5 7.38 18.22 -1.91
C THR A 5 7.07 16.97 -1.09
N LYS A 6 7.00 17.12 0.24
CA LYS A 6 6.66 16.04 1.19
C LYS A 6 5.32 16.36 1.88
N GLY A 7 4.46 15.35 2.03
CA GLY A 7 3.21 15.42 2.79
C GLY A 7 3.07 14.24 3.76
N SER A 8 2.24 14.40 4.80
CA SER A 8 1.94 13.35 5.79
C SER A 8 0.51 13.50 6.31
N ALA A 9 -0.17 12.38 6.54
CA ALA A 9 -1.50 12.30 7.16
C ALA A 9 -1.56 11.10 8.11
N THR A 10 -2.48 11.11 9.07
CA THR A 10 -2.63 10.03 10.06
C THR A 10 -4.09 9.90 10.49
N ILE A 11 -4.53 8.66 10.70
CA ILE A 11 -5.86 8.31 11.22
C ILE A 11 -5.74 7.12 12.18
N THR A 12 -6.59 7.08 13.20
CA THR A 12 -6.68 5.95 14.13
C THR A 12 -7.65 4.90 13.61
N ILE A 13 -7.21 3.64 13.56
CA ILE A 13 -8.03 2.48 13.18
C ILE A 13 -8.21 1.59 14.41
N ALA A 14 -9.46 1.25 14.75
CA ALA A 14 -9.79 0.37 15.86
C ALA A 14 -9.62 -1.12 15.47
N ALA A 15 -8.41 -1.50 15.07
CA ALA A 15 -8.05 -2.87 14.69
C ALA A 15 -6.63 -3.19 15.18
N ARG A 16 -6.27 -4.48 15.19
CA ARG A 16 -4.90 -4.90 15.52
C ARG A 16 -3.95 -4.53 14.37
N PRO A 17 -2.71 -4.10 14.65
CA PRO A 17 -1.76 -3.70 13.60
C PRO A 17 -1.51 -4.78 12.55
N GLU A 18 -1.46 -6.05 12.96
CA GLU A 18 -1.28 -7.18 12.05
C GLU A 18 -2.42 -7.30 11.03
N GLU A 19 -3.67 -7.12 11.47
CA GLU A 19 -4.84 -7.19 10.57
C GLU A 19 -4.83 -6.06 9.55
N VAL A 20 -4.40 -4.86 9.98
CA VAL A 20 -4.28 -3.71 9.08
C VAL A 20 -3.13 -3.95 8.09
N TYR A 21 -1.99 -4.47 8.55
CA TYR A 21 -0.84 -4.73 7.70
C TYR A 21 -1.13 -5.82 6.67
N ASP A 22 -1.71 -6.95 7.08
CA ASP A 22 -2.11 -8.03 6.18
C ASP A 22 -3.10 -7.55 5.12
N LEU A 23 -3.98 -6.60 5.47
CA LEU A 23 -4.90 -5.98 4.53
C LEU A 23 -4.18 -5.09 3.51
N VAL A 24 -3.30 -4.18 3.94
CA VAL A 24 -2.69 -3.16 3.04
C VAL A 24 -1.41 -3.63 2.34
N ALA A 25 -0.75 -4.67 2.86
CA ALA A 25 0.49 -5.19 2.28
C ALA A 25 0.26 -5.98 0.99
N ASP A 26 -0.93 -6.58 0.81
CA ASP A 26 -1.29 -7.21 -0.46
C ASP A 26 -1.77 -6.17 -1.48
N VAL A 27 -0.83 -5.59 -2.21
CA VAL A 27 -1.12 -4.56 -3.22
C VAL A 27 -2.01 -5.07 -4.36
N THR A 28 -2.08 -6.38 -4.60
CA THR A 28 -2.87 -6.93 -5.72
C THR A 28 -4.38 -6.70 -5.55
N ARG A 29 -4.80 -6.42 -4.31
CA ARG A 29 -6.18 -6.13 -3.91
C ARG A 29 -6.58 -4.67 -4.07
N MET A 30 -5.69 -3.79 -4.55
CA MET A 30 -5.94 -2.35 -4.65
C MET A 30 -7.23 -2.01 -5.43
N GLY A 31 -7.57 -2.81 -6.45
CA GLY A 31 -8.79 -2.65 -7.25
C GLY A 31 -10.10 -2.87 -6.47
N GLU A 32 -10.05 -3.52 -5.31
CA GLU A 32 -11.23 -3.67 -4.43
C GLU A 32 -11.59 -2.37 -3.70
N TRP A 33 -10.61 -1.49 -3.48
CA TRP A 33 -10.77 -0.30 -2.63
C TRP A 33 -10.73 1.00 -3.45
N SER A 34 -9.98 1.02 -4.55
CA SER A 34 -9.76 2.21 -5.34
C SER A 34 -10.52 2.13 -6.68
N PRO A 35 -11.38 3.11 -6.99
CA PRO A 35 -11.97 3.21 -8.33
C PRO A 35 -10.96 3.66 -9.40
N GLU A 36 -9.81 4.22 -9.01
CA GLU A 36 -8.79 4.73 -9.94
C GLU A 36 -7.67 3.71 -10.19
N CYS A 37 -7.21 3.02 -9.14
CA CYS A 37 -6.17 2.01 -9.25
C CYS A 37 -6.80 0.62 -9.37
N VAL A 38 -7.17 0.25 -10.59
CA VAL A 38 -7.97 -0.96 -10.88
C VAL A 38 -7.22 -2.27 -10.67
N SER A 39 -5.89 -2.25 -10.70
CA SER A 39 -5.05 -3.43 -10.50
C SER A 39 -3.62 -3.06 -10.14
N CYS A 40 -2.97 -3.88 -9.32
CA CYS A 40 -1.53 -3.87 -9.10
C CYS A 40 -0.99 -5.29 -9.12
N GLU A 41 0.29 -5.43 -9.45
CA GLU A 41 1.00 -6.69 -9.45
C GLU A 41 2.39 -6.48 -8.85
N TRP A 42 2.91 -7.53 -8.22
CA TRP A 42 4.31 -7.60 -7.85
C TRP A 42 5.12 -7.98 -9.09
N LEU A 43 6.16 -7.22 -9.38
CA LEU A 43 7.15 -7.51 -10.43
C LEU A 43 8.19 -8.53 -9.96
N ASP A 44 8.41 -8.61 -8.65
CA ASP A 44 9.31 -9.55 -7.99
C ASP A 44 8.55 -10.47 -7.01
N SER A 45 9.27 -11.28 -6.24
CA SER A 45 8.64 -12.13 -5.21
C SER A 45 8.01 -11.26 -4.12
N PRO A 46 6.71 -11.40 -3.81
CA PRO A 46 6.07 -10.60 -2.77
C PRO A 46 6.69 -10.84 -1.39
N GLY A 47 6.77 -9.78 -0.58
CA GLY A 47 7.23 -9.86 0.82
C GLY A 47 8.75 -9.99 1.01
N ALA A 48 9.56 -9.92 -0.04
CA ALA A 48 11.01 -9.79 0.09
C ALA A 48 11.41 -8.32 0.30
N GLU A 49 12.56 -8.10 0.93
CA GLU A 49 13.13 -6.75 0.99
C GLU A 49 13.45 -6.26 -0.42
N GLY A 50 12.95 -5.08 -0.77
CA GLY A 50 13.16 -4.49 -2.09
C GLY A 50 12.24 -5.01 -3.19
N SER A 51 11.23 -5.83 -2.86
CA SER A 51 10.21 -6.25 -3.83
C SER A 51 9.51 -5.04 -4.43
N ARG A 52 9.36 -5.08 -5.76
CA ARG A 52 8.69 -4.06 -6.55
C ARG A 52 7.42 -4.62 -7.18
#